data_AF-A0A1X4NJ02-F1
#
_entry.id   AF-A0A1X4NJ02-F1
#
_cell.length_a   1.000
_cell.length_b   1.000
_cell.length_c   1.000
_cell.angle_alpha   90.00
_cell.angle_beta   90.00
_cell.angle_gamma   90.00
#
_symmetry.space_group_name_H-M   'P 1'
#
loop_
_entity.id
_entity.type
_entity.pdbx_description
1 polymer ?
#
loop_
_entity_poly.entity_id
_entity_poly.type
_entity_poly.pdbx_seq_one_letter_code
_entity_poly.pdbx_strand_id
1 'polypeptide(L)'
;MSAIDWLSIQRNAPPVLTQPDTPVAQSANVPNVEVMPLDDPGVGGVGLLPSSITGLPPSLWQGSEEAELIALIEQLGTRKPTIPALDSLLHTLLLAEAAAPSTDSGEAFLAARIASLQDHGLVAPAEAMVERVGILTPTLFDQAFDLALLTGSDAALCGMLDTTPALAPDLETRIWCATRDGDYSRAMTIYQTADALGQLSDLDSELLLRFLDPEYGEASSPLRPPVRPTPLQFRLFEAIGEALPTAPLPLPFATVELSGDAGWRAQLQAAERLARAGAIDDNQLLGVYTSQMRAASGGIWDRVEALQRFETALTTGDPGAVSSALETVWPQMRTAGLLLPFSNLFASRLQGLPLSARAKDIAALAGLLSADYETVARGITESADANHRFLAAVATGTIDMSPPPNLPHAAALLDAWSGRPQAPEDLSALPSENRLGEALLRSIQRFESGASGNDADVTEALRALRAFGLEDVARRSALQLAILDMEGARR
;
A
#
# COMPACT_ATOMS: atom_id res chain seq x y z
N MET A 1 -90.13 -33.48 -55.91
CA MET A 1 -88.67 -33.23 -55.87
C MET A 1 -88.35 -32.55 -54.54
N SER A 2 -87.32 -33.07 -53.84
CA SER A 2 -86.58 -32.54 -52.68
C SER A 2 -87.39 -32.19 -51.41
N ALA A 3 -87.28 -32.83 -50.24
CA ALA A 3 -86.18 -33.41 -49.45
C ALA A 3 -85.65 -32.46 -48.35
N ILE A 4 -85.79 -32.95 -47.10
CA ILE A 4 -84.99 -32.77 -45.87
C ILE A 4 -85.36 -31.64 -44.89
N ASP A 5 -85.99 -32.11 -43.82
CA ASP A 5 -85.96 -31.66 -42.42
C ASP A 5 -84.67 -32.19 -41.74
N TRP A 6 -83.82 -31.30 -41.21
CA TRP A 6 -82.77 -31.64 -40.23
C TRP A 6 -82.24 -30.35 -39.57
N LEU A 7 -82.58 -30.09 -38.32
CA LEU A 7 -81.90 -30.59 -37.11
C LEU A 7 -80.52 -29.97 -36.84
N SER A 8 -80.54 -29.10 -35.84
CA SER A 8 -79.65 -29.09 -34.68
C SER A 8 -78.15 -28.91 -34.93
N ILE A 9 -77.67 -27.66 -34.76
CA ILE A 9 -76.38 -27.42 -34.12
C ILE A 9 -76.55 -26.30 -33.09
N GLN A 10 -76.51 -26.68 -31.81
CA GLN A 10 -76.27 -25.79 -30.68
C GLN A 10 -74.94 -25.05 -30.91
N ARG A 11 -74.95 -23.71 -30.86
CA ARG A 11 -73.70 -22.97 -30.65
C ARG A 11 -73.55 -22.75 -29.14
N ASN A 12 -72.66 -23.53 -28.55
CA ASN A 12 -72.13 -23.25 -27.22
C ASN A 12 -71.55 -21.84 -27.21
N ALA A 13 -71.99 -21.01 -26.26
CA ALA A 13 -71.24 -19.82 -25.90
C ALA A 13 -69.89 -20.27 -25.32
N PRO A 14 -68.74 -19.74 -25.79
CA PRO A 14 -67.48 -19.93 -25.10
C PRO A 14 -67.54 -19.28 -23.71
N PRO A 15 -66.80 -19.83 -22.73
CA PRO A 15 -66.94 -19.46 -21.32
C PRO A 15 -66.58 -18.00 -21.06
N VAL A 16 -67.30 -17.38 -20.12
CA VAL A 16 -66.87 -16.13 -19.48
C VAL A 16 -65.57 -16.41 -18.75
N LEU A 17 -64.44 -15.93 -19.29
CA LEU A 17 -63.19 -15.89 -18.56
C LEU A 17 -63.32 -14.79 -17.49
N THR A 18 -63.59 -15.21 -16.26
CA THR A 18 -63.33 -14.38 -15.07
C THR A 18 -61.84 -14.05 -15.08
N GLN A 19 -61.50 -12.77 -15.27
CA GLN A 19 -60.14 -12.30 -15.01
C GLN A 19 -59.80 -12.63 -13.56
N PRO A 20 -58.67 -13.29 -13.28
CA PRO A 20 -58.18 -13.38 -11.92
C PRO A 20 -57.89 -11.96 -11.42
N ASP A 21 -58.27 -11.69 -10.17
CA ASP A 21 -57.94 -10.47 -9.46
C ASP A 21 -56.45 -10.15 -9.62
N THR A 22 -56.14 -8.88 -9.81
CA THR A 22 -54.77 -8.36 -9.82
C THR A 22 -53.96 -8.96 -8.67
N PRO A 23 -52.71 -9.40 -8.90
CA PRO A 23 -51.91 -9.99 -7.84
C PRO A 23 -51.72 -8.96 -6.72
N VAL A 24 -52.31 -9.23 -5.57
CA VAL A 24 -52.03 -8.49 -4.34
C VAL A 24 -50.65 -8.92 -3.87
N ALA A 25 -49.74 -7.96 -3.68
CA ALA A 25 -48.38 -8.22 -3.25
C ALA A 25 -48.35 -9.04 -1.94
N GLN A 26 -47.69 -10.19 -1.96
CA GLN A 26 -47.56 -11.07 -0.78
C GLN A 26 -46.42 -10.65 0.17
N SER A 27 -45.62 -9.65 -0.19
CA SER A 27 -44.65 -9.01 0.70
C SER A 27 -44.39 -7.56 0.29
N ALA A 28 -44.03 -6.72 1.27
CA ALA A 28 -43.58 -5.34 1.09
C ALA A 28 -42.04 -5.23 1.07
N ASN A 29 -41.35 -6.29 0.66
CA ASN A 29 -39.90 -6.20 0.46
C ASN A 29 -39.66 -5.44 -0.83
N VAL A 30 -39.35 -4.16 -0.69
CA VAL A 30 -38.74 -3.35 -1.73
C VAL A 30 -37.38 -3.99 -2.01
N PRO A 31 -37.12 -4.52 -3.22
CA PRO A 31 -35.77 -4.92 -3.58
C PRO A 31 -34.87 -3.69 -3.42
N ASN A 32 -33.68 -3.85 -2.83
CA ASN A 32 -32.73 -2.76 -2.77
C ASN A 32 -32.36 -2.40 -4.22
N VAL A 33 -32.93 -1.32 -4.74
CA VAL A 33 -32.60 -0.82 -6.07
C VAL A 33 -31.46 0.15 -5.87
N GLU A 34 -30.24 -0.37 -5.95
CA GLU A 34 -29.05 0.47 -6.07
C GLU A 34 -29.04 1.08 -7.47
N VAL A 35 -29.28 2.39 -7.51
CA VAL A 35 -29.14 3.18 -8.72
C VAL A 35 -27.68 3.63 -8.77
N MET A 36 -26.85 2.86 -9.46
CA MET A 36 -25.52 3.31 -9.85
C MET A 36 -25.60 4.14 -11.15
N PRO A 37 -24.96 5.32 -11.23
CA PRO A 37 -24.61 5.89 -12.51
C PRO A 37 -23.85 4.84 -13.33
N LEU A 38 -24.19 4.68 -14.60
CA LEU A 38 -23.64 3.62 -15.46
C LEU A 38 -22.11 3.73 -15.66
N ASP A 39 -21.53 4.87 -15.28
CA ASP A 39 -20.14 5.25 -15.54
C ASP A 39 -19.24 5.32 -14.28
N ASP A 40 -19.79 5.17 -13.05
CA ASP A 40 -18.98 5.14 -11.83
C ASP A 40 -18.68 3.69 -11.41
N PRO A 41 -17.43 3.35 -11.03
CA PRO A 41 -17.12 2.04 -10.47
C PRO A 41 -17.93 1.84 -9.17
N GLY A 42 -18.54 0.66 -9.01
CA GLY A 42 -19.15 0.27 -7.73
C GLY A 42 -18.12 0.31 -6.59
N VAL A 43 -18.57 0.29 -5.34
CA VAL A 43 -17.72 0.49 -4.14
C VAL A 43 -16.42 -0.33 -4.20
N GLY A 44 -16.49 -1.62 -4.51
CA GLY A 44 -15.27 -2.47 -4.60
C GLY A 44 -14.32 -2.18 -5.76
N GLY A 45 -14.76 -1.40 -6.76
CA GLY A 45 -13.94 -1.02 -7.90
C GLY A 45 -13.26 0.33 -7.80
N VAL A 46 -13.50 1.06 -6.70
CA VAL A 46 -12.85 2.33 -6.41
C VAL A 46 -11.32 2.14 -6.44
N GLY A 47 -10.63 3.14 -6.97
CA GLY A 47 -9.17 3.20 -7.03
C GLY A 47 -8.70 4.61 -7.38
N LEU A 48 -7.39 4.84 -7.27
CA LEU A 48 -6.73 6.10 -7.61
C LEU A 48 -5.99 6.04 -8.94
N LEU A 49 -5.63 4.83 -9.40
CA LEU A 49 -4.80 4.63 -10.57
C LEU A 49 -5.60 3.96 -11.69
N PRO A 50 -5.99 4.70 -12.75
CA PRO A 50 -6.73 4.13 -13.87
C PRO A 50 -5.83 3.23 -14.73
N SER A 51 -6.45 2.36 -15.54
CA SER A 51 -5.77 1.44 -16.47
C SER A 51 -4.82 2.13 -17.46
N SER A 52 -5.10 3.39 -17.83
CA SER A 52 -4.23 4.20 -18.70
C SER A 52 -2.89 4.55 -18.06
N ILE A 53 -2.79 4.53 -16.73
CA ILE A 53 -1.56 4.79 -15.97
C ILE A 53 -0.88 3.48 -15.59
N THR A 54 -1.64 2.50 -15.10
CA THR A 54 -1.08 1.23 -14.60
C THR A 54 -0.76 0.23 -15.71
N GLY A 55 -1.43 0.33 -16.86
CA GLY A 55 -1.41 -0.69 -17.90
C GLY A 55 -2.19 -1.97 -17.54
N LEU A 56 -2.81 -2.03 -16.37
CA LEU A 56 -3.59 -3.18 -15.89
C LEU A 56 -5.00 -3.17 -16.51
N PRO A 57 -5.58 -4.35 -16.85
CA PRO A 57 -6.90 -4.41 -17.44
C PRO A 57 -8.00 -4.03 -16.43
N PRO A 58 -9.11 -3.43 -16.87
CA PRO A 58 -10.23 -3.12 -15.98
C PRO A 58 -10.89 -4.37 -15.38
N SER A 59 -10.70 -5.55 -15.97
CA SER A 59 -11.19 -6.83 -15.45
C SER A 59 -10.25 -7.48 -14.42
N LEU A 60 -9.30 -6.74 -13.85
CA LEU A 60 -8.20 -7.22 -13.00
C LEU A 60 -8.62 -8.25 -11.93
N TRP A 61 -9.76 -7.99 -11.27
CA TRP A 61 -10.30 -8.77 -10.15
C TRP A 61 -11.58 -9.52 -10.48
N GLN A 62 -12.15 -9.27 -11.66
CA GLN A 62 -13.56 -9.58 -11.96
C GLN A 62 -13.88 -11.07 -11.85
N GLY A 63 -12.95 -11.93 -12.28
CA GLY A 63 -13.12 -13.38 -12.26
C GLY A 63 -12.68 -14.07 -10.97
N SER A 64 -12.14 -13.31 -10.01
CA SER A 64 -11.63 -13.87 -8.75
C SER A 64 -12.75 -13.98 -7.71
N GLU A 65 -12.55 -14.88 -6.74
CA GLU A 65 -13.39 -14.98 -5.55
C GLU A 65 -12.98 -13.89 -4.54
N GLU A 66 -13.94 -13.14 -3.99
CA GLU A 66 -13.67 -12.01 -3.09
C GLU A 66 -12.86 -12.46 -1.86
N ALA A 67 -13.29 -13.54 -1.20
CA ALA A 67 -12.63 -14.06 0.01
C ALA A 67 -11.17 -14.50 -0.23
N GLU A 68 -10.86 -14.99 -1.44
CA GLU A 68 -9.51 -15.40 -1.78
C GLU A 68 -8.58 -14.19 -1.98
N LEU A 69 -9.08 -13.14 -2.62
CA LEU A 69 -8.33 -11.90 -2.77
C LEU A 69 -8.06 -11.22 -1.42
N ILE A 70 -9.08 -11.16 -0.55
CA ILE A 70 -8.93 -10.60 0.80
C ILE A 70 -7.82 -11.35 1.55
N ALA A 71 -7.86 -12.69 1.56
CA ALA A 71 -6.85 -13.49 2.23
C ALA A 71 -5.42 -13.25 1.69
N LEU A 72 -5.26 -13.12 0.37
CA LEU A 72 -3.97 -12.80 -0.25
C LEU A 72 -3.46 -11.41 0.15
N ILE A 73 -4.35 -10.42 0.19
CA ILE A 73 -4.05 -9.03 0.54
C ILE A 73 -3.67 -8.92 2.02
N GLU A 74 -4.44 -9.52 2.93
CA GLU A 74 -4.16 -9.53 4.37
C GLU A 74 -2.81 -10.20 4.69
N GLN A 75 -2.50 -11.30 4.01
CA GLN A 75 -1.21 -11.96 4.15
C GLN A 75 -0.04 -11.05 3.71
N LEU A 76 -0.21 -10.27 2.65
CA LEU A 76 0.78 -9.30 2.16
C LEU A 76 0.82 -7.99 2.99
N GLY A 77 -0.25 -7.65 3.70
CA GLY A 77 -0.26 -6.59 4.71
C GLY A 77 0.63 -6.95 5.91
N THR A 78 0.50 -8.19 6.40
CA THR A 78 1.28 -8.67 7.55
C THR A 78 2.73 -9.05 7.21
N ARG A 79 2.97 -9.59 6.00
CA ARG A 79 4.30 -9.95 5.49
C ARG A 79 4.60 -9.13 4.25
N LYS A 80 5.11 -7.92 4.49
CA LYS A 80 5.44 -6.98 3.41
C LYS A 80 6.53 -7.54 2.50
N PRO A 81 6.44 -7.30 1.18
CA PRO A 81 7.52 -7.63 0.26
C PRO A 81 8.85 -6.98 0.68
N THR A 82 9.91 -7.77 0.74
CA THR A 82 11.26 -7.28 1.05
C THR A 82 11.95 -6.67 -0.17
N ILE A 83 11.40 -6.92 -1.36
CA ILE A 83 11.88 -6.41 -2.64
C ILE A 83 11.05 -5.19 -3.07
N PRO A 84 11.64 -3.99 -3.16
CA PRO A 84 10.88 -2.78 -3.44
C PRO A 84 10.09 -2.76 -4.76
N ALA A 85 10.56 -3.44 -5.81
CA ALA A 85 9.84 -3.53 -7.08
C ALA A 85 8.53 -4.33 -6.94
N LEU A 86 8.51 -5.33 -6.05
CA LEU A 86 7.30 -6.10 -5.75
C LEU A 86 6.39 -5.36 -4.78
N ASP A 87 6.95 -4.61 -3.83
CA ASP A 87 6.19 -3.73 -2.95
C ASP A 87 5.48 -2.63 -3.75
N SER A 88 6.19 -2.00 -4.69
CA SER A 88 5.63 -1.03 -5.63
C SER A 88 4.56 -1.64 -6.54
N LEU A 89 4.75 -2.88 -7.01
CA LEU A 89 3.71 -3.61 -7.74
C LEU A 89 2.47 -3.83 -6.86
N LEU A 90 2.65 -4.25 -5.60
CA LEU A 90 1.57 -4.42 -4.65
C LEU A 90 0.80 -3.12 -4.44
N HIS A 91 1.48 -1.99 -4.17
CA HIS A 91 0.81 -0.70 -4.01
C HIS A 91 0.04 -0.30 -5.27
N THR A 92 0.62 -0.55 -6.45
CA THR A 92 -0.06 -0.30 -7.74
C THR A 92 -1.34 -1.13 -7.87
N LEU A 93 -1.30 -2.42 -7.50
CA LEU A 93 -2.47 -3.29 -7.48
C LEU A 93 -3.53 -2.81 -6.47
N LEU A 94 -3.10 -2.48 -5.25
CA LEU A 94 -3.97 -1.99 -4.18
C LEU A 94 -4.60 -0.63 -4.48
N LEU A 95 -4.02 0.18 -5.37
CA LEU A 95 -4.54 1.49 -5.80
C LEU A 95 -5.24 1.48 -7.17
N ALA A 96 -5.19 0.37 -7.91
CA ALA A 96 -5.76 0.28 -9.26
C ALA A 96 -7.28 0.43 -9.26
N GLU A 97 -7.80 1.27 -10.15
CA GLU A 97 -9.24 1.32 -10.46
C GLU A 97 -9.58 0.18 -11.43
N ALA A 98 -10.41 -0.76 -10.99
CA ALA A 98 -10.77 -1.96 -11.73
C ALA A 98 -12.11 -2.53 -11.23
N ALA A 99 -12.83 -3.28 -12.06
CA ALA A 99 -14.08 -3.90 -11.66
C ALA A 99 -13.88 -4.84 -10.45
N ALA A 100 -14.80 -4.76 -9.49
CA ALA A 100 -14.82 -5.61 -8.31
C ALA A 100 -15.02 -7.10 -8.68
N PRO A 101 -14.65 -8.03 -7.78
CA PRO A 101 -15.03 -9.44 -7.88
C PRO A 101 -16.53 -9.64 -8.09
N SER A 102 -16.91 -10.59 -8.95
CA SER A 102 -18.28 -10.69 -9.50
C SER A 102 -19.38 -11.13 -8.52
N THR A 103 -19.06 -11.46 -7.26
CA THR A 103 -19.98 -12.11 -6.33
C THR A 103 -20.62 -11.20 -5.29
N ASP A 104 -20.06 -10.02 -5.01
CA ASP A 104 -20.43 -9.20 -3.84
C ASP A 104 -20.40 -7.68 -4.14
N SER A 105 -20.86 -6.85 -3.19
CA SER A 105 -20.79 -5.38 -3.30
C SER A 105 -19.36 -4.85 -3.46
N GLY A 106 -18.37 -5.69 -3.09
CA GLY A 106 -16.95 -5.39 -3.12
C GLY A 106 -16.50 -4.49 -1.97
N GLU A 107 -17.37 -4.19 -1.01
CA GLU A 107 -17.04 -3.38 0.16
C GLU A 107 -15.97 -4.05 1.03
N ALA A 108 -16.09 -5.36 1.28
CA ALA A 108 -15.11 -6.10 2.07
C ALA A 108 -13.75 -6.14 1.35
N PHE A 109 -13.75 -6.31 0.03
CA PHE A 109 -12.55 -6.20 -0.79
C PHE A 109 -11.91 -4.81 -0.72
N LEU A 110 -12.69 -3.74 -0.86
CA LEU A 110 -12.21 -2.37 -0.71
C LEU A 110 -11.60 -2.16 0.68
N ALA A 111 -12.29 -2.60 1.74
CA ALA A 111 -11.82 -2.49 3.11
C ALA A 111 -10.49 -3.20 3.33
N ALA A 112 -10.31 -4.40 2.76
CA ALA A 112 -9.04 -5.13 2.81
C ALA A 112 -7.91 -4.39 2.09
N ARG A 113 -8.19 -3.76 0.95
CA ARG A 113 -7.20 -2.93 0.22
C ARG A 113 -6.78 -1.71 1.04
N ILE A 114 -7.74 -1.00 1.63
CA ILE A 114 -7.50 0.17 2.49
C ILE A 114 -6.64 -0.20 3.69
N ALA A 115 -7.00 -1.28 4.40
CA ALA A 115 -6.25 -1.76 5.54
C ALA A 115 -4.80 -2.11 5.16
N SER A 116 -4.62 -2.79 4.02
CA SER A 116 -3.29 -3.13 3.50
C SER A 116 -2.47 -1.87 3.16
N LEU A 117 -3.07 -0.87 2.50
CA LEU A 117 -2.40 0.40 2.22
C LEU A 117 -1.99 1.13 3.51
N GLN A 118 -2.87 1.18 4.50
CA GLN A 118 -2.58 1.74 5.82
C GLN A 118 -1.41 1.02 6.46
N ASP A 119 -1.44 -0.31 6.55
CA ASP A 119 -0.37 -1.14 7.12
C ASP A 119 0.97 -0.88 6.43
N HIS A 120 0.95 -0.66 5.11
CA HIS A 120 2.10 -0.31 4.28
C HIS A 120 2.59 1.14 4.45
N GLY A 121 1.86 1.96 5.20
CA GLY A 121 2.19 3.36 5.47
C GLY A 121 1.64 4.34 4.44
N LEU A 122 0.91 3.87 3.42
CA LEU A 122 0.24 4.68 2.41
C LEU A 122 -1.07 5.26 2.95
N VAL A 123 -0.99 5.95 4.09
CA VAL A 123 -2.15 6.50 4.82
C VAL A 123 -2.90 7.53 3.95
N ALA A 124 -2.21 8.51 3.38
CA ALA A 124 -2.86 9.54 2.55
C ALA A 124 -3.46 8.96 1.24
N PRO A 125 -2.78 8.06 0.49
CA PRO A 125 -3.43 7.36 -0.61
C PRO A 125 -4.64 6.51 -0.19
N ALA A 126 -4.59 5.82 0.95
CA ALA A 126 -5.73 5.07 1.46
C ALA A 126 -6.91 5.98 1.79
N GLU A 127 -6.66 7.13 2.44
CA GLU A 127 -7.67 8.13 2.76
C GLU A 127 -8.33 8.67 1.49
N ALA A 128 -7.54 9.09 0.51
CA ALA A 128 -8.04 9.57 -0.78
C ALA A 128 -8.85 8.50 -1.55
N MET A 129 -8.54 7.22 -1.35
CA MET A 129 -9.31 6.12 -1.93
C MET A 129 -10.69 5.99 -1.26
N VAL A 130 -10.76 6.13 0.08
CA VAL A 130 -12.03 6.14 0.82
C VAL A 130 -12.88 7.36 0.50
N GLU A 131 -12.28 8.53 0.30
CA GLU A 131 -12.98 9.77 -0.07
C GLU A 131 -13.74 9.67 -1.41
N ARG A 132 -13.35 8.73 -2.29
CA ARG A 132 -14.06 8.46 -3.55
C ARG A 132 -15.31 7.60 -3.36
N VAL A 133 -15.51 7.04 -2.18
CA VAL A 133 -16.74 6.28 -1.86
C VAL A 133 -17.87 7.27 -1.65
N GLY A 134 -18.96 7.12 -2.41
CA GLY A 134 -20.09 8.05 -2.34
C GLY A 134 -20.87 7.99 -1.02
N ILE A 135 -21.05 6.81 -0.43
CA ILE A 135 -21.77 6.61 0.84
C ILE A 135 -20.94 5.71 1.74
N LEU A 136 -20.63 6.20 2.93
CA LEU A 136 -19.93 5.42 3.95
C LEU A 136 -20.90 4.49 4.68
N THR A 137 -20.52 3.23 4.81
CA THR A 137 -21.06 2.28 5.79
C THR A 137 -20.31 2.42 7.12
N PRO A 138 -20.80 1.84 8.23
CA PRO A 138 -20.04 1.84 9.48
C PRO A 138 -18.62 1.28 9.32
N THR A 139 -18.47 0.18 8.60
CA THR A 139 -17.16 -0.45 8.34
C THR A 139 -16.19 0.50 7.63
N LEU A 140 -16.65 1.16 6.55
CA LEU A 140 -15.79 2.10 5.81
C LEU A 140 -15.58 3.40 6.59
N PHE A 141 -16.56 3.83 7.40
CA PHE A 141 -16.41 4.99 8.27
C PHE A 141 -15.30 4.76 9.31
N ASP A 142 -15.28 3.61 9.96
CA ASP A 142 -14.25 3.28 10.96
C ASP A 142 -12.84 3.37 10.35
N GLN A 143 -12.65 2.83 9.14
CA GLN A 143 -11.37 2.92 8.42
C GLN A 143 -11.06 4.36 7.98
N ALA A 144 -12.05 5.09 7.46
CA ALA A 144 -11.89 6.50 7.10
C ALA A 144 -11.43 7.31 8.30
N PHE A 145 -12.03 7.07 9.46
CA PHE A 145 -11.77 7.78 10.69
C PHE A 145 -10.38 7.48 11.25
N ASP A 146 -9.95 6.22 11.25
CA ASP A 146 -8.59 5.82 11.64
C ASP A 146 -7.52 6.49 10.75
N LEU A 147 -7.76 6.55 9.43
CA LEU A 147 -6.88 7.24 8.49
C LEU A 147 -6.84 8.75 8.75
N ALA A 148 -8.02 9.36 8.92
CA ALA A 148 -8.17 10.78 9.16
C ALA A 148 -7.56 11.21 10.51
N LEU A 149 -7.60 10.35 11.52
CA LEU A 149 -6.88 10.57 12.76
C LEU A 149 -5.37 10.59 12.51
N LEU A 150 -4.81 9.70 11.69
CA LEU A 150 -3.37 9.69 11.40
C LEU A 150 -2.91 10.89 10.57
N THR A 151 -3.77 11.46 9.72
CA THR A 151 -3.47 12.64 8.89
C THR A 151 -3.93 13.96 9.51
N GLY A 152 -4.76 13.93 10.56
CA GLY A 152 -5.28 15.10 11.25
C GLY A 152 -6.44 15.80 10.51
N SER A 153 -7.20 15.04 9.72
CA SER A 153 -8.31 15.50 8.85
C SER A 153 -9.70 15.05 9.34
N ASP A 154 -9.81 14.57 10.58
CA ASP A 154 -11.02 13.94 11.16
C ASP A 154 -12.26 14.87 11.27
N ALA A 155 -12.08 16.19 11.14
CA ALA A 155 -13.13 17.18 11.32
C ALA A 155 -14.35 16.97 10.41
N ALA A 156 -14.16 16.60 9.14
CA ALA A 156 -15.27 16.38 8.22
C ALA A 156 -16.10 15.12 8.59
N LEU A 157 -15.43 14.08 9.07
CA LEU A 157 -16.07 12.84 9.52
C LEU A 157 -16.82 13.03 10.84
N CYS A 158 -16.28 13.83 11.77
CA CYS A 158 -17.01 14.22 12.97
C CYS A 158 -18.30 14.99 12.66
N GLY A 159 -18.25 15.96 11.74
CA GLY A 159 -19.45 16.65 11.27
C GLY A 159 -20.48 15.73 10.60
N MET A 160 -20.04 14.63 9.97
CA MET A 160 -20.94 13.60 9.43
C MET A 160 -21.65 12.85 10.55
N LEU A 161 -20.94 12.47 11.62
CA LEU A 161 -21.51 11.75 12.78
C LEU A 161 -22.58 12.52 13.52
N ASP A 162 -22.48 13.85 13.56
CA ASP A 162 -23.51 14.71 14.13
C ASP A 162 -24.88 14.51 13.47
N THR A 163 -24.89 14.26 12.16
CA THR A 163 -26.12 14.03 11.39
C THR A 163 -26.49 12.55 11.28
N THR A 164 -25.50 11.66 11.31
CA THR A 164 -25.70 10.21 11.13
C THR A 164 -24.94 9.42 12.21
N PRO A 165 -25.40 9.44 13.48
CA PRO A 165 -24.68 8.77 14.58
C PRO A 165 -24.52 7.25 14.40
N ALA A 166 -25.34 6.63 13.56
CA ALA A 166 -25.30 5.20 13.29
C ALA A 166 -24.04 4.73 12.56
N LEU A 167 -23.23 5.65 12.00
CA LEU A 167 -21.97 5.31 11.32
C LEU A 167 -20.88 4.85 12.29
N ALA A 168 -20.77 5.45 13.47
CA ALA A 168 -19.84 5.01 14.51
C ALA A 168 -20.65 4.39 15.66
N PRO A 169 -20.74 3.05 15.77
CA PRO A 169 -21.40 2.40 16.89
C PRO A 169 -20.57 2.49 18.18
N ASP A 170 -19.25 2.65 18.08
CA ASP A 170 -18.35 2.81 19.22
C ASP A 170 -18.57 4.17 19.91
N LEU A 171 -18.35 4.20 21.22
CA LEU A 171 -18.69 5.36 22.05
C LEU A 171 -17.51 6.33 22.12
N GLU A 172 -16.30 5.81 22.01
CA GLU A 172 -15.03 6.54 22.02
C GLU A 172 -14.98 7.57 20.89
N THR A 173 -15.29 7.16 19.66
CA THR A 173 -15.35 8.05 18.48
C THR A 173 -16.42 9.12 18.64
N ARG A 174 -17.60 8.76 19.17
CA ARG A 174 -18.69 9.72 19.42
C ARG A 174 -18.29 10.77 20.46
N ILE A 175 -17.59 10.35 21.52
CA ILE A 175 -17.09 11.26 22.57
C ILE A 175 -16.02 12.18 21.99
N TRP A 176 -15.07 11.63 21.21
CA TRP A 176 -14.06 12.43 20.51
C TRP A 176 -14.70 13.49 19.63
N CYS A 177 -15.59 13.09 18.70
CA CYS A 177 -16.22 14.01 17.78
C CYS A 177 -17.11 15.04 18.48
N ALA A 178 -17.94 14.62 19.45
CA ALA A 178 -18.74 15.58 20.22
C ALA A 178 -17.89 16.64 20.93
N THR A 179 -16.70 16.27 21.39
CA THR A 179 -15.74 17.21 21.99
C THR A 179 -15.10 18.13 20.94
N ARG A 180 -14.73 17.58 19.78
CA ARG A 180 -14.18 18.36 18.64
C ARG A 180 -15.18 19.41 18.12
N ASP A 181 -16.47 19.09 18.14
CA ASP A 181 -17.57 19.99 17.75
C ASP A 181 -17.95 20.99 18.86
N GLY A 182 -17.32 20.90 20.04
CA GLY A 182 -17.52 21.81 21.17
C GLY A 182 -18.74 21.46 22.05
N ASP A 183 -19.41 20.33 21.82
CA ASP A 183 -20.51 19.85 22.65
C ASP A 183 -20.00 18.98 23.81
N TYR A 184 -19.24 19.62 24.70
CA TYR A 184 -18.67 18.98 25.89
C TYR A 184 -19.74 18.35 26.80
N SER A 185 -20.94 18.94 26.86
CA SER A 185 -22.04 18.41 27.69
C SER A 185 -22.55 17.08 27.16
N ARG A 186 -22.72 16.97 25.83
CA ARG A 186 -23.06 15.70 25.16
C ARG A 186 -21.93 14.68 25.34
N ALA A 187 -20.68 15.07 25.10
CA ALA A 187 -19.52 14.19 25.26
C ALA A 187 -19.42 13.60 26.68
N MET A 188 -19.53 14.44 27.71
CA MET A 188 -19.52 14.00 29.12
C MET A 188 -20.71 13.09 29.46
N THR A 189 -21.90 13.37 28.91
CA THR A 189 -23.09 12.53 29.13
C THR A 189 -22.91 11.13 28.52
N ILE A 190 -22.37 11.05 27.29
CA ILE A 190 -22.06 9.78 26.64
C ILE A 190 -21.03 9.02 27.47
N TYR A 191 -19.93 9.68 27.87
CA TYR A 191 -18.88 9.10 28.70
C TYR A 191 -19.42 8.52 30.01
N GLN A 192 -20.12 9.31 30.82
CA GLN A 192 -20.64 8.85 32.13
C GLN A 192 -21.62 7.69 32.00
N THR A 193 -22.43 7.69 30.94
CA THR A 193 -23.37 6.58 30.66
C THR A 193 -22.61 5.32 30.26
N ALA A 194 -21.62 5.44 29.37
CA ALA A 194 -20.78 4.34 28.91
C ALA A 194 -19.98 3.70 30.05
N ASP A 195 -19.35 4.54 30.89
CA ASP A 195 -18.57 4.11 32.04
C ASP A 195 -19.44 3.41 33.10
N ALA A 196 -20.60 4.00 33.44
CA ALA A 196 -21.53 3.39 34.40
C ALA A 196 -22.10 2.04 33.93
N LEU A 197 -22.19 1.82 32.62
CA LEU A 197 -22.64 0.56 32.00
C LEU A 197 -21.48 -0.43 31.74
N GLY A 198 -20.23 -0.04 32.02
CA GLY A 198 -19.05 -0.88 31.77
C GLY A 198 -18.80 -1.15 30.29
N GLN A 199 -19.10 -0.17 29.42
CA GLN A 199 -18.97 -0.30 27.96
C GLN A 199 -17.61 0.18 27.41
N LEU A 200 -16.77 0.78 28.26
CA LEU A 200 -15.43 1.24 27.91
C LEU A 200 -14.39 0.32 28.55
N SER A 201 -13.25 0.16 27.89
CA SER A 201 -12.09 -0.47 28.53
C SER A 201 -11.52 0.44 29.64
N ASP A 202 -10.81 -0.14 30.61
CA ASP A 202 -10.17 0.64 31.69
C ASP A 202 -9.25 1.75 31.12
N LEU A 203 -8.54 1.46 30.02
CA LEU A 203 -7.65 2.42 29.37
C LEU A 203 -8.43 3.53 28.67
N ASP A 204 -9.47 3.17 27.92
CA ASP A 204 -10.26 4.16 27.16
C ASP A 204 -11.09 5.04 28.09
N SER A 205 -11.67 4.47 29.16
CA SER A 205 -12.38 5.27 30.18
C SER A 205 -11.45 6.29 30.83
N GLU A 206 -10.25 5.88 31.22
CA GLU A 206 -9.27 6.78 31.83
C GLU A 206 -8.74 7.85 30.84
N LEU A 207 -8.45 7.48 29.60
CA LEU A 207 -8.02 8.44 28.56
C LEU A 207 -9.11 9.47 28.26
N LEU A 208 -10.35 9.02 28.09
CA LEU A 208 -11.49 9.89 27.81
C LEU A 208 -11.82 10.79 28.99
N LEU A 209 -11.72 10.31 30.23
CA LEU A 209 -11.91 11.14 31.42
C LEU A 209 -10.90 12.28 31.48
N ARG A 210 -9.60 11.98 31.28
CA ARG A 210 -8.54 13.01 31.25
C ARG A 210 -8.72 14.00 30.10
N PHE A 211 -9.21 13.51 28.96
CA PHE A 211 -9.49 14.35 27.81
C PHE A 211 -10.68 15.31 28.05
N LEU A 212 -11.72 14.84 28.75
CA LEU A 212 -12.93 15.62 29.04
C LEU A 212 -12.81 16.50 30.29
N ASP A 213 -11.97 16.12 31.25
CA ASP A 213 -11.71 16.83 32.50
C ASP A 213 -10.19 17.05 32.69
N PRO A 214 -9.66 18.17 32.19
CA PRO A 214 -8.24 18.50 32.33
C PRO A 214 -7.78 18.66 33.79
N GLU A 215 -8.66 19.12 34.69
CA GLU A 215 -8.31 19.28 36.12
C GLU A 215 -8.08 17.92 36.79
N TYR A 216 -8.90 16.93 36.44
CA TYR A 216 -8.67 15.54 36.83
C TYR A 216 -7.36 14.99 36.26
N GLY A 217 -7.07 15.28 34.98
CA GLY A 217 -5.84 14.86 34.31
C GLY A 217 -4.57 15.40 34.97
N GLU A 218 -4.53 16.70 35.29
CA GLU A 218 -3.38 17.34 35.94
C GLU A 218 -3.08 16.78 37.34
N ALA A 219 -4.11 16.32 38.05
CA ALA A 219 -3.98 15.71 39.37
C ALA A 219 -3.57 14.22 39.33
N SER A 220 -3.62 13.61 38.14
CA SER A 220 -3.42 12.17 37.96
C SER A 220 -1.97 11.82 37.66
N SER A 221 -1.58 10.57 37.99
CA SER A 221 -0.26 10.07 37.61
C SER A 221 -0.22 9.74 36.10
N PRO A 222 0.93 9.88 35.41
CA PRO A 222 1.04 9.53 34.00
C PRO A 222 0.58 8.10 33.69
N LEU A 223 -0.08 7.93 32.56
CA LEU A 223 -0.54 6.61 32.12
C LEU A 223 0.63 5.75 31.66
N ARG A 224 0.42 4.44 31.72
CA ARG A 224 1.33 3.50 31.08
C ARG A 224 1.01 3.47 29.58
N PRO A 225 1.96 3.83 28.70
CA PRO A 225 1.73 3.78 27.26
C PRO A 225 1.34 2.36 26.79
N PRO A 226 0.30 2.21 25.96
CA PRO A 226 0.00 0.95 25.32
C PRO A 226 1.10 0.59 24.31
N VAL A 227 1.34 -0.71 24.13
CA VAL A 227 2.34 -1.21 23.15
C VAL A 227 1.86 -1.01 21.70
N ARG A 228 0.54 -1.07 21.50
CA ARG A 228 -0.12 -0.89 20.20
C ARG A 228 -1.40 -0.05 20.40
N PRO A 229 -1.26 1.28 20.49
CA PRO A 229 -2.43 2.17 20.55
C PRO A 229 -3.24 2.06 19.25
N THR A 230 -4.56 2.26 19.33
CA THR A 230 -5.36 2.65 18.16
C THR A 230 -5.01 4.09 17.73
N PRO A 231 -5.32 4.51 16.48
CA PRO A 231 -5.17 5.91 16.08
C PRO A 231 -5.88 6.89 17.03
N LEU A 232 -7.08 6.54 17.51
CA LEU A 232 -7.82 7.36 18.45
C LEU A 232 -7.12 7.45 19.81
N GLN A 233 -6.66 6.32 20.37
CA GLN A 233 -5.88 6.33 21.61
C GLN A 233 -4.62 7.18 21.46
N PHE A 234 -3.90 7.07 20.34
CA PHE A 234 -2.73 7.89 20.06
C PHE A 234 -3.06 9.39 20.09
N ARG A 235 -4.15 9.81 19.43
CA ARG A 235 -4.60 11.21 19.46
C ARG A 235 -5.07 11.66 20.84
N LEU A 236 -5.71 10.78 21.61
CA LEU A 236 -6.07 11.07 23.01
C LEU A 236 -4.82 11.30 23.87
N PHE A 237 -3.78 10.46 23.73
CA PHE A 237 -2.49 10.66 24.42
C PHE A 237 -1.85 12.02 24.07
N GLU A 238 -1.90 12.43 22.79
CA GLU A 238 -1.44 13.77 22.39
C GLU A 238 -2.28 14.88 23.03
N ALA A 239 -3.61 14.74 23.02
CA ALA A 239 -4.54 15.74 23.55
C ALA A 239 -4.40 15.97 25.05
N ILE A 240 -4.05 14.93 25.83
CA ILE A 240 -3.82 15.03 27.28
C ILE A 240 -2.38 15.44 27.65
N GLY A 241 -1.52 15.72 26.66
CA GLY A 241 -0.13 16.12 26.90
C GLY A 241 0.82 14.97 27.25
N GLU A 242 0.42 13.72 27.01
CA GLU A 242 1.22 12.51 27.23
C GLU A 242 1.59 11.84 25.89
N ALA A 243 1.96 12.66 24.88
CA ALA A 243 2.21 12.21 23.51
C ALA A 243 3.16 11.00 23.40
N LEU A 244 2.77 10.03 22.58
CA LEU A 244 3.50 8.78 22.40
C LEU A 244 4.63 8.95 21.37
N PRO A 245 5.85 8.43 21.63
CA PRO A 245 6.88 8.41 20.60
C PRO A 245 6.45 7.47 19.46
N THR A 246 6.50 7.94 18.22
CA THR A 246 6.10 7.17 17.03
C THR A 246 7.14 6.14 16.57
N ALA A 247 8.41 6.34 16.94
CA ALA A 247 9.52 5.45 16.56
C ALA A 247 9.31 3.95 16.88
N PRO A 248 8.79 3.53 18.06
CA PRO A 248 8.47 2.14 18.36
C PRO A 248 7.10 1.67 17.82
N LEU A 249 6.22 2.58 17.38
CA LEU A 249 4.87 2.24 16.94
C LEU A 249 4.86 1.65 15.51
N PRO A 250 3.76 0.99 15.08
CA PRO A 250 3.59 0.55 13.71
C PRO A 250 3.82 1.65 12.67
N LEU A 251 4.13 1.27 11.43
CA LEU A 251 4.49 2.20 10.36
C LEU A 251 3.48 3.34 10.10
N PRO A 252 2.14 3.14 10.12
CA PRO A 252 1.19 4.23 9.84
C PRO A 252 1.37 5.46 10.73
N PHE A 253 1.79 5.28 11.99
CA PHE A 253 2.03 6.38 12.93
C PHE A 253 3.21 7.28 12.55
N ALA A 254 4.12 6.80 11.70
CA ALA A 254 5.21 7.63 11.19
C ALA A 254 4.69 8.82 10.36
N THR A 255 3.50 8.72 9.76
CA THR A 255 2.89 9.80 8.96
C THR A 255 2.65 11.06 9.79
N VAL A 256 2.31 10.93 11.07
CA VAL A 256 2.05 12.07 11.97
C VAL A 256 3.26 13.00 12.08
N GLU A 257 4.47 12.45 12.03
CA GLU A 257 5.72 13.20 12.23
C GLU A 257 6.20 13.93 10.97
N LEU A 258 5.57 13.69 9.81
CA LEU A 258 6.03 14.25 8.54
C LEU A 258 5.92 15.78 8.49
N SER A 259 5.04 16.40 9.27
CA SER A 259 4.94 17.87 9.39
C SER A 259 6.19 18.48 10.02
N GLY A 260 6.86 17.73 10.90
CA GLY A 260 8.00 18.20 11.69
C GLY A 260 7.63 18.88 13.01
N ASP A 261 6.37 18.81 13.45
CA ASP A 261 5.90 19.47 14.68
C ASP A 261 6.59 18.90 15.94
N ALA A 262 6.88 17.60 15.99
CA ALA A 262 7.67 16.99 17.08
C ALA A 262 9.19 17.19 16.92
N GLY A 263 9.61 17.98 15.92
CA GLY A 263 10.99 18.32 15.65
C GLY A 263 11.65 17.48 14.55
N TRP A 264 12.70 18.05 13.96
CA TRP A 264 13.32 17.52 12.74
C TRP A 264 13.90 16.11 12.88
N ARG A 265 14.36 15.70 14.08
CA ARG A 265 14.84 14.32 14.29
C ARG A 265 13.72 13.30 14.13
N ALA A 266 12.54 13.57 14.69
CA ALA A 266 11.37 12.69 14.58
C ALA A 266 10.92 12.63 13.12
N GLN A 267 10.84 13.78 12.46
CA GLN A 267 10.52 13.91 11.03
C GLN A 267 11.47 13.09 10.15
N LEU A 268 12.80 13.19 10.37
CA LEU A 268 13.79 12.39 9.63
C LEU A 268 13.60 10.89 9.85
N GLN A 269 13.39 10.46 11.10
CA GLN A 269 13.17 9.05 11.41
C GLN A 269 11.89 8.50 10.75
N ALA A 270 10.83 9.29 10.74
CA ALA A 270 9.58 8.95 10.06
C ALA A 270 9.75 8.89 8.54
N ALA A 271 10.36 9.92 7.95
CA ALA A 271 10.61 9.97 6.51
C ALA A 271 11.46 8.76 6.05
N GLU A 272 12.54 8.41 6.77
CA GLU A 272 13.34 7.22 6.44
C GLU A 272 12.57 5.90 6.59
N ARG A 273 11.63 5.81 7.54
CA ARG A 273 10.80 4.62 7.72
C ARG A 273 9.79 4.46 6.59
N LEU A 274 9.14 5.56 6.20
CA LEU A 274 8.14 5.57 5.13
C LEU A 274 8.78 5.41 3.75
N ALA A 275 9.90 6.08 3.47
CA ALA A 275 10.61 5.95 2.19
C ALA A 275 11.15 4.54 1.97
N ARG A 276 11.61 3.86 3.03
CA ARG A 276 11.99 2.44 2.96
C ARG A 276 10.86 1.52 2.51
N ALA A 277 9.63 1.87 2.88
CA ALA A 277 8.42 1.14 2.54
C ALA A 277 7.74 1.70 1.29
N GLY A 278 8.40 2.57 0.51
CA GLY A 278 7.80 3.19 -0.68
C GLY A 278 6.59 4.08 -0.43
N ALA A 279 6.30 4.44 0.83
CA ALA A 279 5.08 5.14 1.22
C ALA A 279 5.13 6.66 1.01
N ILE A 280 6.31 7.23 0.76
CA ILE A 280 6.50 8.64 0.41
C ILE A 280 7.42 8.77 -0.81
N ASP A 281 7.29 9.89 -1.53
CA ASP A 281 8.14 10.19 -2.69
C ASP A 281 9.60 10.43 -2.29
N ASP A 282 10.54 10.00 -3.14
CA ASP A 282 11.96 10.15 -2.89
C ASP A 282 12.39 11.62 -2.73
N ASN A 283 11.73 12.55 -3.44
CA ASN A 283 11.99 13.99 -3.28
C ASN A 283 11.43 14.55 -1.98
N GLN A 284 10.34 13.97 -1.45
CA GLN A 284 9.85 14.34 -0.12
C GLN A 284 10.88 13.97 0.95
N LEU A 285 11.46 12.77 0.87
CA LEU A 285 12.59 12.37 1.73
C LEU A 285 13.77 13.35 1.60
N LEU A 286 14.17 13.66 0.36
CA LEU A 286 15.27 14.58 0.09
C LEU A 286 15.01 15.98 0.67
N GLY A 287 13.77 16.48 0.57
CA GLY A 287 13.34 17.75 1.15
C GLY A 287 13.52 17.79 2.67
N VAL A 288 13.18 16.69 3.37
CA VAL A 288 13.41 16.60 4.82
C VAL A 288 14.90 16.59 5.15
N TYR A 289 15.72 15.87 4.37
CA TYR A 289 17.17 15.78 4.55
C TYR A 289 17.91 17.10 4.33
N THR A 290 17.38 17.97 3.48
CA THR A 290 18.03 19.22 3.04
C THR A 290 17.47 20.47 3.71
N SER A 291 16.43 20.33 4.54
CA SER A 291 15.74 21.45 5.19
C SER A 291 16.63 22.24 6.16
N GLN A 292 17.61 21.60 6.79
CA GLN A 292 18.48 22.19 7.80
C GLN A 292 19.89 21.59 7.75
N MET A 293 20.88 22.27 8.36
CA MET A 293 22.19 21.67 8.63
C MET A 293 22.12 20.75 9.84
N ARG A 294 22.94 19.69 9.87
CA ARG A 294 22.96 18.72 10.97
C ARG A 294 23.01 19.40 12.34
N ALA A 295 22.15 18.95 13.26
CA ALA A 295 22.07 19.51 14.60
C ALA A 295 23.12 18.93 15.56
N ALA A 296 23.63 17.73 15.31
CA ALA A 296 24.62 17.06 16.14
C ALA A 296 25.53 16.11 15.32
N SER A 297 26.30 15.27 16.01
CA SER A 297 27.05 14.15 15.41
C SER A 297 26.41 12.82 15.78
N GLY A 298 26.60 11.79 14.95
CA GLY A 298 26.16 10.43 15.23
C GLY A 298 24.83 10.07 14.58
N GLY A 299 24.73 8.82 14.13
CA GLY A 299 23.47 8.20 13.68
C GLY A 299 22.87 8.92 12.48
N ILE A 300 21.64 9.42 12.63
CA ILE A 300 20.90 10.10 11.55
C ILE A 300 21.61 11.38 11.08
N TRP A 301 22.33 12.05 11.97
CA TRP A 301 23.01 13.30 11.63
C TRP A 301 24.24 13.10 10.73
N ASP A 302 24.94 11.97 10.89
CA ASP A 302 26.05 11.62 10.01
C ASP A 302 25.54 11.27 8.60
N ARG A 303 24.34 10.66 8.51
CA ARG A 303 23.67 10.43 7.23
C ARG A 303 23.29 11.74 6.54
N VAL A 304 22.68 12.67 7.28
CA VAL A 304 22.34 14.00 6.79
C VAL A 304 23.59 14.70 6.25
N GLU A 305 24.69 14.69 7.02
CA GLU A 305 25.95 15.32 6.60
C GLU A 305 26.52 14.66 5.33
N ALA A 306 26.53 13.33 5.26
CA ALA A 306 27.04 12.59 4.11
C ALA A 306 26.24 12.88 2.84
N LEU A 307 24.90 12.90 2.93
CA LEU A 307 24.03 13.20 1.80
C LEU A 307 24.20 14.64 1.32
N GLN A 308 24.20 15.62 2.22
CA GLN A 308 24.36 17.04 1.85
C GLN A 308 25.72 17.33 1.22
N ARG A 309 26.81 16.71 1.73
CA ARG A 309 28.14 16.80 1.09
C ARG A 309 28.14 16.18 -0.30
N PHE A 310 27.49 15.04 -0.47
CA PHE A 310 27.37 14.38 -1.76
C PHE A 310 26.58 15.24 -2.77
N GLU A 311 25.45 15.81 -2.37
CA GLU A 311 24.66 16.71 -3.21
C GLU A 311 25.46 17.97 -3.62
N THR A 312 26.21 18.54 -2.68
CA THR A 312 27.11 19.67 -2.94
C THR A 312 28.17 19.26 -3.98
N ALA A 313 28.82 18.12 -3.80
CA ALA A 313 29.82 17.61 -4.74
C ALA A 313 29.23 17.41 -6.14
N LEU A 314 28.06 16.78 -6.25
CA LEU A 314 27.34 16.60 -7.51
C LEU A 314 26.99 17.93 -8.19
N THR A 315 26.67 18.95 -7.42
CA THR A 315 26.36 20.29 -7.93
C THR A 315 27.60 21.01 -8.44
N THR A 316 28.73 20.87 -7.75
CA THR A 316 30.01 21.45 -8.19
C THR A 316 30.63 20.73 -9.39
N GLY A 317 30.26 19.46 -9.62
CA GLY A 317 30.72 18.66 -10.76
C GLY A 317 32.18 18.22 -10.68
N ASP A 318 32.87 18.40 -9.54
CA ASP A 318 34.24 17.91 -9.35
C ASP A 318 34.25 16.37 -9.18
N PRO A 319 34.80 15.61 -10.14
CA PRO A 319 34.78 14.14 -10.08
C PRO A 319 35.52 13.57 -8.87
N GLY A 320 36.55 14.28 -8.37
CA GLY A 320 37.29 13.88 -7.17
C GLY A 320 36.40 13.98 -5.93
N ALA A 321 35.79 15.15 -5.72
CA ALA A 321 34.84 15.38 -4.63
C ALA A 321 33.63 14.44 -4.70
N VAL A 322 33.06 14.22 -5.90
CA VAL A 322 31.93 13.29 -6.08
C VAL A 322 32.35 11.87 -5.70
N SER A 323 33.53 11.40 -6.12
CA SER A 323 34.00 10.06 -5.78
C SER A 323 34.12 9.87 -4.27
N SER A 324 34.79 10.78 -3.57
CA SER A 324 34.96 10.69 -2.11
C SER A 324 33.64 10.80 -1.35
N ALA A 325 32.74 11.69 -1.79
CA ALA A 325 31.43 11.83 -1.16
C ALA A 325 30.52 10.62 -1.41
N LEU A 326 30.56 10.04 -2.61
CA LEU A 326 29.79 8.84 -2.97
C LEU A 326 30.21 7.63 -2.12
N GLU A 327 31.53 7.43 -1.97
CA GLU A 327 32.09 6.36 -1.13
C GLU A 327 31.70 6.52 0.36
N THR A 328 31.39 7.76 0.79
CA THR A 328 30.96 8.07 2.16
C THR A 328 29.45 7.90 2.35
N VAL A 329 28.63 8.36 1.41
CA VAL A 329 27.16 8.36 1.53
C VAL A 329 26.53 6.99 1.26
N TRP A 330 27.10 6.19 0.35
CA TRP A 330 26.56 4.88 0.02
C TRP A 330 26.39 3.94 1.23
N PRO A 331 27.40 3.72 2.09
CA PRO A 331 27.22 2.88 3.27
C PRO A 331 26.21 3.47 4.27
N GLN A 332 26.06 4.79 4.33
CA GLN A 332 25.07 5.46 5.17
C GLN A 332 23.64 5.16 4.70
N MET A 333 23.40 5.25 3.39
CA MET A 333 22.10 4.90 2.80
C MET A 333 21.82 3.41 2.95
N ARG A 334 22.83 2.56 2.74
CA ARG A 334 22.75 1.11 2.97
C ARG A 334 22.31 0.75 4.39
N THR A 335 22.99 1.30 5.39
CA THR A 335 22.65 1.08 6.81
C THR A 335 21.29 1.69 7.18
N ALA A 336 20.75 2.61 6.40
CA ALA A 336 19.39 3.11 6.58
C ALA A 336 18.34 2.35 5.76
N GLY A 337 18.73 1.44 4.85
CA GLY A 337 17.82 0.78 3.90
C GLY A 337 17.36 1.69 2.75
N LEU A 338 18.09 2.76 2.45
CA LEU A 338 17.71 3.83 1.52
C LEU A 338 18.45 3.76 0.18
N LEU A 339 19.01 2.59 -0.19
CA LEU A 339 19.74 2.44 -1.45
C LEU A 339 18.87 2.73 -2.66
N LEU A 340 17.60 2.30 -2.64
CA LEU A 340 16.70 2.55 -3.76
C LEU A 340 16.27 4.02 -3.87
N PRO A 341 15.76 4.69 -2.82
CA PRO A 341 15.51 6.14 -2.87
C PRO A 341 16.73 6.95 -3.34
N PHE A 342 17.92 6.62 -2.82
CA PHE A 342 19.16 7.25 -3.25
C PHE A 342 19.41 7.03 -4.75
N SER A 343 19.22 5.81 -5.24
CA SER A 343 19.44 5.45 -6.64
C SER A 343 18.47 6.18 -7.58
N ASN A 344 17.19 6.23 -7.23
CA ASN A 344 16.17 6.94 -8.01
C ASN A 344 16.48 8.43 -8.15
N LEU A 345 16.98 9.07 -7.08
CA LEU A 345 17.31 10.50 -7.08
C LEU A 345 18.60 10.83 -7.85
N PHE A 346 19.63 10.00 -7.72
CA PHE A 346 20.99 10.41 -8.06
C PHE A 346 21.69 9.56 -9.13
N ALA A 347 21.21 8.36 -9.44
CA ALA A 347 21.96 7.43 -10.30
C ALA A 347 22.23 7.97 -11.71
N SER A 348 21.26 8.68 -12.30
CA SER A 348 21.38 9.27 -13.63
C SER A 348 22.52 10.29 -13.71
N ARG A 349 22.68 11.13 -12.68
CA ARG A 349 23.72 12.17 -12.58
C ARG A 349 25.12 11.61 -12.34
N LEU A 350 25.22 10.36 -11.90
CA LEU A 350 26.51 9.68 -11.70
C LEU A 350 27.08 9.10 -13.00
N GLN A 351 26.25 8.89 -14.01
CA GLN A 351 26.68 8.26 -15.25
C GLN A 351 27.60 9.17 -16.07
N GLY A 352 28.68 8.60 -16.59
CA GLY A 352 29.65 9.31 -17.45
C GLY A 352 30.68 10.18 -16.70
N LEU A 353 30.58 10.33 -15.37
CA LEU A 353 31.59 11.04 -14.59
C LEU A 353 32.90 10.24 -14.51
N PRO A 354 34.08 10.89 -14.56
CA PRO A 354 35.37 10.22 -14.43
C PRO A 354 35.68 9.93 -12.96
N LEU A 355 34.88 9.04 -12.35
CA LEU A 355 34.95 8.66 -10.95
C LEU A 355 36.14 7.72 -10.65
N SER A 356 36.50 7.62 -9.37
CA SER A 356 37.42 6.59 -8.85
C SER A 356 36.89 5.18 -9.17
N ALA A 357 37.76 4.16 -9.13
CA ALA A 357 37.32 2.78 -9.38
C ALA A 357 36.17 2.35 -8.45
N ARG A 358 36.32 2.59 -7.14
CA ARG A 358 35.30 2.23 -6.14
C ARG A 358 34.00 3.02 -6.32
N ALA A 359 34.09 4.32 -6.62
CA ALA A 359 32.93 5.15 -6.88
C ALA A 359 32.20 4.76 -8.19
N LYS A 360 32.93 4.28 -9.21
CA LYS A 360 32.32 3.71 -10.43
C LYS A 360 31.51 2.46 -10.12
N ASP A 361 32.00 1.58 -9.26
CA ASP A 361 31.25 0.38 -8.85
C ASP A 361 29.95 0.79 -8.14
N ILE A 362 30.03 1.74 -7.20
CA ILE A 362 28.83 2.26 -6.52
C ILE A 362 27.86 2.91 -7.51
N ALA A 363 28.34 3.72 -8.45
CA ALA A 363 27.51 4.35 -9.47
C ALA A 363 26.84 3.33 -10.41
N ALA A 364 27.51 2.22 -10.70
CA ALA A 364 26.93 1.12 -11.47
C ALA A 364 25.81 0.42 -10.69
N LEU A 365 26.02 0.09 -9.40
CA LEU A 365 24.98 -0.49 -8.55
C LEU A 365 23.78 0.45 -8.38
N ALA A 366 24.02 1.74 -8.13
CA ALA A 366 22.95 2.74 -8.07
C ALA A 366 22.17 2.82 -9.39
N GLY A 367 22.89 2.82 -10.51
CA GLY A 367 22.29 2.76 -11.84
C GLY A 367 21.39 1.55 -12.05
N LEU A 368 21.84 0.36 -11.66
CA LEU A 368 21.08 -0.89 -11.78
C LEU A 368 19.86 -0.97 -10.85
N LEU A 369 19.83 -0.21 -9.75
CA LEU A 369 18.66 -0.09 -8.87
C LEU A 369 17.64 0.94 -9.40
N SER A 370 18.04 1.85 -10.29
CA SER A 370 17.22 2.95 -10.79
C SER A 370 16.41 2.58 -12.04
N ALA A 371 15.59 3.52 -12.54
CA ALA A 371 14.92 3.38 -13.82
C ALA A 371 15.86 3.26 -15.03
N ASP A 372 17.13 3.67 -14.89
CA ASP A 372 18.14 3.61 -15.96
C ASP A 372 18.87 2.25 -16.04
N TYR A 373 18.42 1.23 -15.30
CA TYR A 373 19.14 -0.04 -15.13
C TYR A 373 19.58 -0.68 -16.45
N GLU A 374 18.73 -0.70 -17.49
CA GLU A 374 19.09 -1.28 -18.78
C GLU A 374 20.21 -0.50 -19.49
N THR A 375 20.18 0.83 -19.38
CA THR A 375 21.19 1.69 -19.99
C THR A 375 22.53 1.53 -19.29
N VAL A 376 22.51 1.45 -17.97
CA VAL A 376 23.70 1.20 -17.15
C VAL A 376 24.27 -0.19 -17.42
N ALA A 377 23.40 -1.22 -17.49
CA ALA A 377 23.77 -2.60 -17.78
C ALA A 377 24.55 -2.72 -19.09
N ARG A 378 24.10 -2.06 -20.16
CA ARG A 378 24.79 -2.04 -21.46
C ARG A 378 26.22 -1.49 -21.38
N GLY A 379 26.51 -0.61 -20.42
CA GLY A 379 27.84 -0.05 -20.19
C GLY A 379 28.80 -0.98 -19.43
N ILE A 380 28.30 -2.06 -18.81
CA ILE A 380 29.10 -2.93 -17.92
C ILE A 380 29.05 -4.42 -18.32
N THR A 381 28.47 -4.76 -19.48
CA THR A 381 28.44 -6.14 -20.03
C THR A 381 29.82 -6.77 -20.18
N GLU A 382 30.83 -5.96 -20.52
CA GLU A 382 32.24 -6.39 -20.68
C GLU A 382 33.10 -6.08 -19.45
N SER A 383 32.50 -5.77 -18.30
CA SER A 383 33.23 -5.49 -17.05
C SER A 383 34.16 -6.64 -16.68
N ALA A 384 35.33 -6.34 -16.09
CA ALA A 384 36.22 -7.37 -15.55
C ALA A 384 35.63 -8.05 -14.28
N ASP A 385 34.74 -7.36 -13.56
CA ASP A 385 34.04 -7.90 -12.41
C ASP A 385 32.90 -8.85 -12.84
N ALA A 386 32.96 -10.09 -12.34
CA ALA A 386 31.95 -11.11 -12.61
C ALA A 386 30.56 -10.73 -12.10
N ASN A 387 30.46 -10.00 -10.98
CA ASN A 387 29.17 -9.55 -10.44
C ASN A 387 28.53 -8.50 -11.35
N HIS A 388 29.31 -7.55 -11.86
CA HIS A 388 28.79 -6.56 -12.82
C HIS A 388 28.32 -7.22 -14.12
N ARG A 389 29.07 -8.19 -14.65
CA ARG A 389 28.62 -8.94 -15.84
C ARG A 389 27.32 -9.70 -15.57
N PHE A 390 27.21 -10.32 -14.39
CA PHE A 390 26.00 -11.01 -13.96
C PHE A 390 24.79 -10.08 -13.87
N LEU A 391 24.94 -8.95 -13.17
CA LEU A 391 23.86 -7.97 -13.03
C LEU A 391 23.46 -7.38 -14.38
N ALA A 392 24.43 -7.10 -15.26
CA ALA A 392 24.12 -6.69 -16.63
C ALA A 392 23.32 -7.75 -17.37
N ALA A 393 23.69 -9.03 -17.23
CA ALA A 393 23.00 -10.12 -17.90
C ALA A 393 21.54 -10.26 -17.45
N VAL A 394 21.28 -10.16 -16.14
CA VAL A 394 19.92 -10.11 -15.58
C VAL A 394 19.15 -8.90 -16.11
N ALA A 395 19.77 -7.72 -16.09
CA ALA A 395 19.18 -6.47 -16.59
C ALA A 395 18.82 -6.53 -18.09
N THR A 396 19.61 -7.23 -18.90
CA THR A 396 19.37 -7.37 -20.35
C THR A 396 18.64 -8.64 -20.74
N GLY A 397 18.34 -9.53 -19.79
CA GLY A 397 17.72 -10.84 -20.04
C GLY A 397 18.59 -11.82 -20.83
N THR A 398 19.92 -11.71 -20.74
CA THR A 398 20.86 -12.60 -21.43
C THR A 398 21.28 -13.75 -20.53
N ILE A 399 21.33 -14.97 -21.08
CA ILE A 399 21.55 -16.21 -20.31
C ILE A 399 22.89 -16.89 -20.58
N ASP A 400 23.71 -16.37 -21.50
CA ASP A 400 24.96 -16.99 -21.95
C ASP A 400 26.12 -16.71 -20.98
N MET A 401 25.93 -17.03 -19.70
CA MET A 401 27.00 -16.94 -18.70
C MET A 401 26.80 -17.91 -17.54
N SER A 402 27.90 -18.22 -16.85
CA SER A 402 27.85 -18.96 -15.59
C SER A 402 27.56 -18.01 -14.42
N PRO A 403 26.67 -18.39 -13.48
CA PRO A 403 26.40 -17.58 -12.29
C PRO A 403 27.65 -17.47 -11.41
N PRO A 404 27.88 -16.31 -10.75
CA PRO A 404 28.96 -16.17 -9.78
C PRO A 404 28.72 -17.07 -8.55
N PRO A 405 29.76 -17.77 -8.04
CA PRO A 405 29.59 -18.82 -7.04
C PRO A 405 29.19 -18.32 -5.63
N ASN A 406 29.43 -17.04 -5.32
CA ASN A 406 29.22 -16.48 -3.98
C ASN A 406 28.00 -15.56 -3.89
N LEU A 407 27.15 -15.55 -4.92
CA LEU A 407 25.97 -14.70 -4.97
C LEU A 407 24.72 -15.57 -4.71
N PRO A 408 23.93 -15.28 -3.66
CA PRO A 408 22.67 -15.98 -3.41
C PRO A 408 21.75 -15.91 -4.63
N HIS A 409 20.97 -16.97 -4.86
CA HIS A 409 19.96 -17.07 -5.91
C HIS A 409 20.47 -16.90 -7.36
N ALA A 410 21.77 -16.78 -7.60
CA ALA A 410 22.29 -16.39 -8.92
C ALA A 410 21.90 -17.34 -10.05
N ALA A 411 21.88 -18.65 -9.79
CA ALA A 411 21.43 -19.64 -10.76
C ALA A 411 19.92 -19.49 -11.06
N ALA A 412 19.09 -19.40 -10.02
CA ALA A 412 17.64 -19.18 -10.12
C ALA A 412 17.28 -17.94 -10.92
N LEU A 413 18.01 -16.84 -10.66
CA LEU A 413 17.82 -15.58 -11.38
C LEU A 413 18.12 -15.72 -12.87
N LEU A 414 19.18 -16.44 -13.29
CA LEU A 414 19.44 -16.68 -14.72
C LEU A 414 18.42 -17.62 -15.33
N ASP A 415 18.02 -18.67 -14.59
CA ASP A 415 17.05 -19.65 -15.04
C ASP A 415 15.67 -19.05 -15.32
N ALA A 416 15.32 -17.93 -14.68
CA ALA A 416 14.09 -17.21 -14.98
C ALA A 416 14.02 -16.69 -16.43
N TRP A 417 15.16 -16.44 -17.07
CA TRP A 417 15.27 -16.03 -18.48
C TRP A 417 15.62 -17.17 -19.43
N SER A 418 15.80 -18.39 -18.92
CA SER A 418 16.03 -19.55 -19.77
C SER A 418 14.72 -19.96 -20.47
N GLY A 419 14.73 -19.88 -21.81
CA GLY A 419 13.58 -20.26 -22.63
C GLY A 419 12.46 -19.20 -22.73
N ARG A 420 11.29 -19.64 -23.21
CA ARG A 420 10.12 -18.76 -23.36
C ARG A 420 9.49 -18.48 -21.99
N PRO A 421 8.98 -17.26 -21.76
CA PRO A 421 8.27 -16.96 -20.53
C PRO A 421 6.99 -17.82 -20.44
N GLN A 422 6.94 -18.69 -19.45
CA GLN A 422 5.80 -19.57 -19.20
C GLN A 422 5.50 -19.55 -17.70
N ALA A 423 4.30 -19.13 -17.34
CA ALA A 423 3.84 -19.18 -15.96
C ALA A 423 3.68 -20.63 -15.48
N PRO A 424 3.91 -20.89 -14.18
CA PRO A 424 3.56 -22.16 -13.54
C PRO A 424 2.11 -22.57 -13.80
N GLU A 425 1.83 -23.87 -13.82
CA GLU A 425 0.52 -24.43 -14.20
C GLU A 425 -0.63 -23.80 -13.42
N ASP A 426 -0.44 -23.63 -12.10
CA ASP A 426 -1.42 -23.08 -11.17
C ASP A 426 -1.72 -21.59 -11.36
N LEU A 427 -0.84 -20.84 -12.04
CA LEU A 427 -1.02 -19.42 -12.34
C LEU A 427 -1.38 -19.15 -13.80
N SER A 428 -1.12 -20.11 -14.70
CA SER A 428 -1.16 -19.91 -16.15
C SER A 428 -2.55 -19.60 -16.72
N ALA A 429 -3.61 -20.15 -16.14
CA ALA A 429 -4.98 -19.97 -16.60
C ALA A 429 -5.62 -18.65 -16.09
N LEU A 430 -5.16 -18.16 -14.93
CA LEU A 430 -5.79 -17.05 -14.19
C LEU A 430 -6.00 -15.78 -15.04
N PRO A 431 -5.03 -15.28 -15.84
CA PRO A 431 -5.26 -14.08 -16.64
C PRO A 431 -6.40 -14.23 -17.66
N SER A 432 -6.54 -15.42 -18.27
CA SER A 432 -7.60 -15.69 -19.24
C SER A 432 -8.99 -15.79 -18.61
N GLU A 433 -9.05 -16.01 -17.30
CA GLU A 433 -10.25 -16.04 -16.48
C GLU A 433 -10.60 -14.68 -15.87
N ASN A 434 -9.93 -13.58 -16.27
CA ASN A 434 -10.04 -12.26 -15.61
C ASN A 434 -9.61 -12.27 -14.13
N ARG A 435 -8.57 -13.06 -13.81
CA ARG A 435 -7.97 -13.20 -12.47
C ARG A 435 -6.50 -12.77 -12.46
N LEU A 436 -6.14 -11.80 -13.30
CA LEU A 436 -4.75 -11.33 -13.40
C LEU A 436 -4.26 -10.76 -12.07
N GLY A 437 -5.08 -9.98 -11.36
CA GLY A 437 -4.68 -9.39 -10.09
C GLY A 437 -4.33 -10.45 -9.05
N GLU A 438 -5.14 -11.51 -8.98
CA GLU A 438 -4.88 -12.67 -8.12
C GLU A 438 -3.57 -13.39 -8.50
N ALA A 439 -3.34 -13.62 -9.80
CA ALA A 439 -2.10 -14.23 -10.29
C ALA A 439 -0.86 -13.42 -9.88
N LEU A 440 -0.97 -12.09 -9.89
CA LEU A 440 0.12 -11.20 -9.48
C LEU A 440 0.35 -11.20 -7.98
N LEU A 441 -0.71 -11.17 -7.15
CA LEU A 441 -0.59 -11.29 -5.70
C LEU A 441 0.09 -12.62 -5.30
N ARG A 442 -0.32 -13.73 -5.93
CA ARG A 442 0.33 -15.05 -5.73
C ARG A 442 1.79 -15.06 -6.21
N SER A 443 2.10 -14.38 -7.32
CA SER A 443 3.47 -14.28 -7.82
C SER A 443 4.38 -13.50 -6.85
N ILE A 444 3.87 -12.42 -6.24
CA ILE A 444 4.58 -11.67 -5.20
C ILE A 444 4.86 -12.58 -3.99
N GLN A 445 3.84 -13.27 -3.48
CA GLN A 445 4.02 -14.20 -2.35
C GLN A 445 5.03 -15.32 -2.66
N ARG A 446 4.97 -15.90 -3.87
CA ARG A 446 5.91 -16.93 -4.32
C ARG A 446 7.32 -16.39 -4.38
N PHE A 447 7.53 -15.19 -4.92
CA PHE A 447 8.85 -14.57 -4.97
C PHE A 447 9.42 -14.38 -3.56
N GLU A 448 8.65 -13.83 -2.62
CA GLU A 448 9.13 -13.57 -1.24
C GLU A 448 9.45 -14.87 -0.47
N SER A 449 8.64 -15.92 -0.66
CA SER A 449 8.95 -17.27 -0.20
C SER A 449 10.30 -17.74 -0.77
N GLY A 450 10.50 -17.55 -2.07
CA GLY A 450 11.71 -17.95 -2.75
C GLY A 450 12.96 -17.19 -2.30
N ALA A 451 12.86 -15.87 -2.17
CA ALA A 451 13.93 -15.02 -1.66
C ALA A 451 14.34 -15.39 -0.22
N SER A 452 13.48 -16.07 0.53
CA SER A 452 13.79 -16.57 1.88
C SER A 452 14.53 -17.92 1.88
N GLY A 453 14.77 -18.54 0.72
CA GLY A 453 15.61 -19.74 0.59
C GLY A 453 15.11 -20.82 -0.38
N ASN A 454 14.03 -20.58 -1.14
CA ASN A 454 13.54 -21.51 -2.16
C ASN A 454 13.78 -20.96 -3.59
N ASP A 455 14.94 -21.30 -4.17
CA ASP A 455 15.36 -20.86 -5.50
C ASP A 455 14.37 -21.21 -6.63
N ALA A 456 13.63 -22.32 -6.50
CA ALA A 456 12.62 -22.71 -7.48
C ALA A 456 11.47 -21.69 -7.51
N ASP A 457 11.01 -21.25 -6.35
CA ASP A 457 9.92 -20.27 -6.22
C ASP A 457 10.31 -18.91 -6.84
N VAL A 458 11.57 -18.46 -6.65
CA VAL A 458 12.06 -17.22 -7.30
C VAL A 458 11.99 -17.34 -8.81
N THR A 459 12.48 -18.46 -9.34
CA THR A 459 12.49 -18.73 -10.80
C THR A 459 11.07 -18.74 -11.36
N GLU A 460 10.16 -19.44 -10.69
CA GLU A 460 8.76 -19.56 -11.09
C GLU A 460 8.01 -18.23 -11.03
N ALA A 461 8.20 -17.45 -9.96
CA ALA A 461 7.58 -16.14 -9.82
C ALA A 461 8.06 -15.18 -10.92
N LEU A 462 9.36 -15.13 -11.20
CA LEU A 462 9.91 -14.31 -12.28
C LEU A 462 9.37 -14.75 -13.64
N ARG A 463 9.29 -16.05 -13.92
CA ARG A 463 8.68 -16.55 -15.16
C ARG A 463 7.21 -16.20 -15.28
N ALA A 464 6.45 -16.23 -14.19
CA ALA A 464 5.05 -15.81 -14.14
C ALA A 464 4.91 -14.32 -14.49
N LEU A 465 5.65 -13.44 -13.81
CA LEU A 465 5.64 -11.99 -14.09
C LEU A 465 5.96 -11.71 -15.57
N ARG A 466 6.99 -12.36 -16.12
CA ARG A 466 7.34 -12.23 -17.55
C ARG A 466 6.23 -12.72 -18.47
N ALA A 467 5.61 -13.87 -18.17
CA ALA A 467 4.52 -14.43 -18.96
C ALA A 467 3.28 -13.51 -18.98
N PHE A 468 3.09 -12.73 -17.91
CA PHE A 468 2.02 -11.74 -17.79
C PHE A 468 2.39 -10.36 -18.35
N GLY A 469 3.55 -10.22 -19.02
CA GLY A 469 3.97 -8.98 -19.65
C GLY A 469 4.70 -7.99 -18.73
N LEU A 470 5.00 -8.37 -17.49
CA LEU A 470 5.67 -7.54 -16.49
C LEU A 470 7.19 -7.78 -16.48
N GLU A 471 7.81 -7.74 -17.67
CA GLU A 471 9.25 -7.98 -17.86
C GLU A 471 10.09 -6.97 -17.06
N ASP A 472 9.66 -5.70 -17.00
CA ASP A 472 10.36 -4.66 -16.24
C ASP A 472 10.34 -4.96 -14.73
N VAL A 473 9.19 -5.35 -14.19
CA VAL A 473 9.07 -5.74 -12.76
C VAL A 473 9.91 -6.97 -12.48
N ALA A 474 9.91 -7.97 -13.36
CA ALA A 474 10.74 -9.17 -13.20
C ALA A 474 12.24 -8.82 -13.14
N ARG A 475 12.73 -7.99 -14.08
CA ARG A 475 14.15 -7.57 -14.12
C ARG A 475 14.54 -6.78 -12.88
N ARG A 476 13.74 -5.78 -12.50
CA ARG A 476 14.00 -4.97 -11.30
C ARG A 476 13.96 -5.81 -10.04
N SER A 477 13.01 -6.73 -9.90
CA SER A 477 12.92 -7.61 -8.73
C SER A 477 14.15 -8.52 -8.62
N ALA A 478 14.61 -9.09 -9.74
CA ALA A 478 15.83 -9.90 -9.79
C ALA A 478 17.09 -9.09 -9.44
N LEU A 479 17.22 -7.89 -10.01
CA LEU A 479 18.35 -6.99 -9.72
C LEU A 479 18.36 -6.54 -8.26
N GLN A 480 17.21 -6.16 -7.73
CA GLN A 480 17.09 -5.73 -6.34
C GLN A 480 17.37 -6.87 -5.38
N LEU A 481 16.88 -8.09 -5.63
CA LEU A 481 17.23 -9.26 -4.81
C LEU A 481 18.75 -9.47 -4.79
N ALA A 482 19.39 -9.51 -5.96
CA ALA A 482 20.83 -9.72 -6.06
C ALA A 482 21.65 -8.61 -5.38
N ILE A 483 21.35 -7.34 -5.68
CA ILE A 483 22.12 -6.19 -5.18
C ILE A 483 21.91 -6.00 -3.67
N LEU A 484 20.68 -6.14 -3.18
CA LEU A 484 20.39 -5.98 -1.75
C LEU A 484 21.02 -7.11 -0.92
N ASP A 485 21.09 -8.33 -1.43
CA ASP A 485 21.82 -9.42 -0.77
C ASP A 485 23.34 -9.19 -0.78
N MET A 486 23.91 -8.75 -1.91
CA MET A 486 25.33 -8.38 -1.99
C MET A 486 25.72 -7.31 -1.00
N GLU A 487 24.87 -6.29 -0.85
CA GLU A 487 25.09 -5.17 0.05
C GLU A 487 24.72 -5.49 1.51
N GLY A 488 24.10 -6.65 1.80
CA GLY A 488 23.56 -6.95 3.13
C GLY A 488 22.50 -5.94 3.57
N ALA A 489 21.72 -5.44 2.60
CA ALA A 489 20.78 -4.35 2.74
C ALA A 489 19.31 -4.79 2.66
N ARG A 490 19.05 -6.07 2.33
CA ARG A 490 17.71 -6.65 2.38
C ARG A 490 17.22 -6.73 3.83
N ARG A 491 16.01 -6.26 4.11
CA ARG A 491 15.46 -6.07 5.46
C ARG A 491 14.09 -6.67 5.61
#